data_AF-A0A963S9V3-F1
#
_entry.id   AF-A0A963S9V3-F1
#
_cell.length_a   1.000
_cell.length_b   1.000
_cell.length_c   1.000
_cell.angle_alpha   90.00
_cell.angle_beta   90.00
_cell.angle_gamma   90.00
#
_symmetry.space_group_name_H-M   'P 1'
#
loop_
_entity.id
_entity.type
_entity.pdbx_description
1 polymer ?
#
loop_
_entity_poly.entity_id
_entity_poly.type
_entity_poly.pdbx_seq_one_letter_code
_entity_poly.pdbx_strand_id
1 'polypeptide(L)'
;MMISRDAELPYALERKLLERTLEELDRTRKWMALLSRKSAKEKVAIFLLDMAQRLPNLNTGSVREGAQPKLELPFGRPVIADVLGLSTETVCRQLTALKREGILEFPTRRSIRIAQWNMLESVTRAE
;
A
#
# COMPACT_ATOMS: atom_id res chain seq x y z
N MET A 1 29.12 44.82 -3.15
CA MET A 1 28.44 44.12 -4.26
C MET A 1 27.99 42.77 -3.73
N MET A 2 26.73 42.68 -3.34
CA MET A 2 26.15 41.64 -2.49
C MET A 2 25.05 40.93 -3.28
N ILE A 3 25.45 40.24 -4.34
CA ILE A 3 24.58 39.39 -5.16
C ILE A 3 25.38 38.10 -5.31
N SER A 4 24.86 36.98 -4.79
CA SER A 4 25.21 35.58 -5.13
C SER A 4 25.08 34.62 -3.93
N ARG A 5 24.03 34.75 -3.11
CA ARG A 5 23.64 33.66 -2.19
C ARG A 5 22.19 33.19 -2.35
N ASP A 6 21.33 33.97 -3.00
CA ASP A 6 19.89 33.67 -3.10
C ASP A 6 19.48 32.88 -4.36
N ALA A 7 20.35 32.77 -5.38
CA ALA A 7 20.04 32.09 -6.65
C ALA A 7 20.35 30.58 -6.67
N GLU A 8 21.10 30.06 -5.70
CA GLU A 8 21.46 28.62 -5.64
C GLU A 8 20.39 27.76 -4.98
N LEU A 9 19.64 28.32 -4.01
CA LEU A 9 18.57 27.60 -3.31
C LEU A 9 17.38 27.19 -4.21
N PRO A 10 16.89 28.03 -5.13
CA PRO A 10 15.79 27.68 -6.03
C PRO A 10 16.17 26.55 -6.98
N TYR A 11 17.39 26.58 -7.53
CA TYR A 11 17.87 25.60 -8.50
C TYR A 11 18.14 24.23 -7.85
N ALA A 12 18.70 24.22 -6.64
CA ALA A 12 18.88 23.01 -5.87
C ALA A 12 17.53 22.40 -5.44
N LEU A 13 16.55 23.23 -5.08
CA LEU A 13 15.20 22.79 -4.75
C LEU A 13 14.47 22.23 -5.98
N GLU A 14 14.50 22.93 -7.12
CA GLU A 14 13.89 22.49 -8.37
C GLU A 14 14.46 21.14 -8.81
N ARG A 15 15.79 20.99 -8.82
CA ARG A 15 16.45 19.72 -9.13
C ARG A 15 16.03 18.61 -8.16
N LYS A 16 15.99 18.90 -6.87
CA LYS A 16 15.60 17.92 -5.85
C LYS A 16 14.13 17.50 -5.96
N LEU A 17 13.22 18.42 -6.32
CA LEU A 17 11.82 18.10 -6.58
C LEU A 17 11.67 17.24 -7.85
N LEU A 18 12.43 17.56 -8.90
CA LEU A 18 12.45 16.77 -10.14
C LEU A 18 12.97 15.35 -9.88
N GLU A 19 14.09 15.22 -9.17
CA GLU A 19 14.66 13.92 -8.76
C GLU A 19 13.63 13.09 -7.98
N ARG A 20 12.98 13.69 -6.97
CA ARG A 20 11.94 13.02 -6.18
C ARG A 20 10.74 12.58 -7.04
N THR A 21 10.31 13.40 -7.98
CA THR A 21 9.20 13.07 -8.88
C THR A 21 9.58 11.90 -9.80
N LEU A 22 10.80 11.91 -10.35
CA LEU A 22 11.31 10.80 -11.18
C LEU A 22 11.46 9.51 -10.38
N GLU A 23 11.91 9.59 -9.12
CA GLU A 23 11.97 8.44 -8.20
C GLU A 23 10.60 7.84 -7.91
N GLU A 24 9.57 8.67 -7.67
CA GLU A 24 8.20 8.18 -7.46
C GLU A 24 7.61 7.56 -8.73
N LEU A 25 7.89 8.14 -9.90
CA LEU A 25 7.46 7.59 -11.18
C LEU A 25 8.09 6.23 -11.45
N ASP A 26 9.39 6.10 -11.24
CA ASP A 26 10.12 4.83 -11.41
C ASP A 26 9.63 3.76 -10.43
N ARG A 27 9.40 4.14 -9.16
CA ARG A 27 8.77 3.25 -8.16
C ARG A 27 7.39 2.78 -8.60
N THR A 28 6.55 3.68 -9.11
CA THR A 28 5.20 3.34 -9.58
C THR A 28 5.26 2.39 -10.79
N ARG A 29 6.17 2.62 -11.73
CA ARG A 29 6.39 1.71 -12.88
C ARG A 29 6.83 0.32 -12.46
N LYS A 30 7.80 0.23 -11.54
CA LYS A 30 8.26 -1.04 -10.96
C LYS A 30 7.12 -1.78 -10.26
N TRP A 31 6.30 -1.06 -9.50
CA TRP A 31 5.13 -1.62 -8.83
C TRP A 31 4.15 -2.26 -9.83
N MET A 32 3.78 -1.54 -10.88
CA MET A 32 2.88 -2.04 -11.92
C MET A 32 3.46 -3.26 -12.65
N ALA A 33 4.77 -3.22 -12.96
CA ALA A 33 5.45 -4.35 -13.59
C ALA A 33 5.44 -5.60 -12.70
N LEU A 34 5.70 -5.45 -11.39
CA LEU A 34 5.64 -6.53 -10.41
C LEU A 34 4.24 -7.16 -10.35
N LEU A 35 3.19 -6.34 -10.38
CA LEU A 35 1.82 -6.82 -10.31
C LEU A 35 1.35 -7.51 -11.60
N SER A 36 1.98 -7.25 -12.75
CA SER A 36 1.50 -7.74 -14.06
C SER A 36 1.34 -9.27 -14.14
N ARG A 37 2.21 -10.02 -13.45
CA ARG A 37 2.19 -11.50 -13.42
C ARG A 37 1.53 -12.08 -12.17
N LYS A 38 1.00 -11.23 -11.29
CA LYS A 38 0.39 -11.64 -10.03
C LYS A 38 -1.09 -11.93 -10.20
N SER A 39 -1.56 -13.01 -9.58
CA SER A 39 -2.97 -13.33 -9.46
C SER A 39 -3.72 -12.22 -8.71
N ALA A 40 -5.04 -12.14 -8.88
CA ALA A 40 -5.84 -11.14 -8.16
C ALA A 40 -5.69 -11.24 -6.63
N LYS A 41 -5.54 -12.47 -6.10
CA LYS A 41 -5.35 -12.71 -4.66
C LYS A 41 -3.99 -12.18 -4.19
N GLU A 42 -2.93 -12.48 -4.94
CA GLU A 42 -1.59 -11.94 -4.67
C GLU A 42 -1.54 -10.42 -4.73
N LYS A 43 -2.12 -9.81 -5.78
CA LYS A 43 -2.18 -8.35 -5.92
C LYS A 43 -2.82 -7.69 -4.70
N VAL A 44 -3.93 -8.24 -4.20
CA VAL A 44 -4.61 -7.75 -3.00
C VAL A 44 -3.73 -7.93 -1.75
N ALA A 45 -3.07 -9.07 -1.59
CA ALA A 45 -2.17 -9.30 -0.45
C ALA A 45 -0.97 -8.35 -0.44
N ILE A 46 -0.30 -8.19 -1.59
CA ILE A 46 0.82 -7.25 -1.77
C ILE A 46 0.38 -5.83 -1.43
N PHE A 47 -0.78 -5.39 -1.92
CA PHE A 47 -1.33 -4.07 -1.61
C PHE A 47 -1.56 -3.84 -0.11
N LEU A 48 -2.15 -4.81 0.58
CA LEU A 48 -2.43 -4.68 2.02
C LEU A 48 -1.13 -4.61 2.84
N LEU A 49 -0.11 -5.39 2.47
CA LEU A 49 1.21 -5.34 3.12
C LEU A 49 1.90 -3.99 2.87
N ASP A 50 1.84 -3.47 1.64
CA ASP A 50 2.39 -2.14 1.30
C ASP A 50 1.74 -1.02 2.12
N MET A 51 0.41 -1.03 2.20
CA MET A 51 -0.33 -0.05 2.98
C MET A 51 -0.02 -0.16 4.47
N ALA A 52 0.14 -1.37 5.00
CA ALA A 52 0.50 -1.59 6.40
C ALA A 52 1.90 -1.05 6.74
N GLN A 53 2.84 -1.11 5.79
CA GLN A 53 4.20 -0.56 5.96
C GLN A 53 4.22 0.97 5.83
N ARG A 54 3.47 1.54 4.87
CA ARG A 54 3.52 2.97 4.56
C ARG A 54 2.70 3.84 5.51
N LEU A 55 1.74 3.27 6.21
CA LEU A 55 0.78 4.01 7.02
C LEU A 55 0.89 3.64 8.51
N PRO A 56 2.04 3.90 9.18
CA PRO A 56 2.23 3.57 10.59
C PRO A 56 1.24 4.31 11.52
N ASN A 57 0.66 5.42 11.07
CA ASN A 57 -0.30 6.23 11.84
C ASN A 57 -1.77 5.84 11.63
N LEU A 58 -2.08 4.91 10.72
CA LEU A 58 -3.44 4.32 10.61
C LEU A 58 -3.65 3.15 11.59
N ASN A 59 -2.62 2.85 12.39
CA ASN A 59 -2.70 2.03 13.58
C ASN A 59 -3.42 2.80 14.70
N THR A 60 -4.73 3.02 14.56
CA THR A 60 -5.60 3.52 15.64
C THR A 60 -5.79 2.42 16.68
N GLY A 61 -4.77 2.23 17.50
CA GLY A 61 -4.69 1.25 18.57
C GLY A 61 -3.24 0.99 18.87
N SER A 62 -2.78 1.49 20.02
CA SER A 62 -1.44 1.26 20.59
C SER A 62 -0.82 -0.04 20.10
N VAL A 63 0.32 0.05 19.41
CA VAL A 63 1.25 -1.06 19.22
C VAL A 63 1.78 -1.42 20.61
N ARG A 64 0.95 -2.09 21.41
CA ARG A 64 1.38 -2.90 22.54
C ARG A 64 2.02 -4.13 21.91
N GLU A 65 3.17 -4.54 22.42
CA GLU A 65 3.86 -5.76 22.04
C GLU A 65 2.85 -6.91 21.93
N GLY A 66 2.64 -7.42 20.71
CA GLY A 66 1.67 -8.48 20.40
C GLY A 66 0.37 -8.04 19.71
N ALA A 67 0.11 -6.75 19.49
CA ALA A 67 -1.08 -6.28 18.78
C ALA A 67 -0.94 -6.40 17.24
N GLN A 68 -1.84 -7.14 16.61
CA GLN A 68 -1.96 -7.30 15.16
C GLN A 68 -2.27 -5.95 14.48
N PRO A 69 -1.60 -5.57 13.38
CA PRO A 69 -1.81 -4.27 12.75
C PRO A 69 -3.24 -4.14 12.23
N LYS A 70 -3.94 -3.13 12.74
CA LYS A 70 -5.26 -2.72 12.24
C LYS A 70 -5.04 -1.71 11.12
N LEU A 71 -5.48 -2.06 9.92
CA LEU A 71 -5.38 -1.23 8.73
C LEU A 71 -6.72 -0.51 8.48
N GLU A 72 -6.81 0.74 8.89
CA GLU A 72 -7.94 1.59 8.52
C GLU A 72 -7.63 2.33 7.22
N LEU A 73 -7.99 1.74 6.08
CA LEU A 73 -7.80 2.42 4.79
C LEU A 73 -8.65 3.69 4.71
N PRO A 74 -8.08 4.85 4.29
CA PRO A 74 -8.84 6.10 4.17
C PRO A 74 -9.77 6.10 2.94
N PHE A 75 -9.76 5.02 2.15
CA PHE A 75 -10.53 4.87 0.92
C PHE A 75 -11.21 3.49 0.84
N GLY A 76 -12.23 3.40 -0.02
CA GLY A 76 -13.04 2.20 -0.22
C GLY A 76 -12.47 1.21 -1.23
N ARG A 77 -13.22 0.12 -1.46
CA ARG A 77 -12.89 -0.94 -2.43
C ARG A 77 -12.75 -0.48 -3.89
N PRO A 78 -13.52 0.52 -4.37
CA PRO A 78 -13.35 1.02 -5.74
C PRO A 78 -11.95 1.55 -6.01
N VAL A 79 -11.40 2.36 -5.09
CA VAL A 79 -10.04 2.91 -5.22
C VAL A 79 -8.99 1.80 -5.24
N ILE A 80 -9.17 0.75 -4.43
CA ILE A 80 -8.27 -0.43 -4.45
C ILE A 80 -8.34 -1.12 -5.82
N ALA A 81 -9.53 -1.24 -6.39
CA ALA A 81 -9.74 -1.85 -7.69
C ALA A 81 -9.03 -1.08 -8.80
N ASP A 82 -9.16 0.25 -8.79
CA ASP A 82 -8.50 1.15 -9.74
C ASP A 82 -6.98 1.04 -9.65
N VAL A 83 -6.42 1.04 -8.43
CA VAL A 83 -4.97 0.92 -8.19
C VAL A 83 -4.43 -0.44 -8.66
N LEU A 84 -5.20 -1.52 -8.53
CA LEU A 84 -4.76 -2.87 -8.87
C LEU A 84 -5.10 -3.30 -10.31
N GLY A 85 -5.83 -2.47 -11.06
CA GLY A 85 -6.35 -2.82 -12.38
C GLY A 85 -7.29 -4.03 -12.32
N LEU A 86 -8.10 -4.11 -11.27
CA LEU A 86 -9.09 -5.18 -11.04
C LEU A 86 -10.50 -4.59 -11.03
N SER A 87 -11.53 -5.42 -11.14
CA SER A 87 -12.88 -4.96 -10.86
C SER A 87 -13.11 -4.85 -9.34
N THR A 88 -14.00 -3.95 -8.92
CA THR A 88 -14.40 -3.85 -7.50
C THR A 88 -14.96 -5.18 -6.99
N GLU A 89 -15.70 -5.92 -7.83
CA GLU A 89 -16.19 -7.25 -7.50
C GLU A 89 -15.04 -8.23 -7.24
N THR A 90 -14.02 -8.27 -8.11
CA THR A 90 -12.85 -9.13 -7.92
C THR A 90 -12.16 -8.81 -6.60
N VAL A 91 -11.93 -7.53 -6.29
CA VAL A 91 -11.33 -7.12 -5.00
C VAL A 91 -12.17 -7.61 -3.82
N CYS A 92 -13.48 -7.41 -3.86
CA CYS A 92 -14.38 -7.90 -2.82
C CYS A 92 -14.34 -9.43 -2.66
N ARG A 93 -14.30 -10.18 -3.77
CA ARG A 93 -14.16 -11.65 -3.74
C ARG A 93 -12.85 -12.08 -3.09
N GLN A 94 -11.73 -11.46 -3.44
CA GLN A 94 -10.42 -11.80 -2.86
C GLN A 94 -10.34 -11.45 -1.37
N LEU A 95 -10.84 -10.28 -0.98
CA LEU A 95 -10.92 -9.88 0.43
C LEU A 95 -11.79 -10.84 1.24
N THR A 96 -12.90 -11.30 0.68
CA THR A 96 -13.77 -12.30 1.33
C THR A 96 -13.10 -13.66 1.42
N ALA A 97 -12.34 -14.08 0.41
CA ALA A 97 -11.57 -15.33 0.42
C ALA A 97 -10.51 -15.31 1.53
N LEU A 98 -9.70 -14.25 1.60
CA LEU A 98 -8.69 -14.09 2.66
C LEU A 98 -9.31 -14.03 4.07
N LYS A 99 -10.52 -13.48 4.21
CA LYS A 99 -11.27 -13.53 5.48
C LYS A 99 -11.72 -14.93 5.84
N ARG A 100 -12.24 -15.70 4.87
CA ARG A 100 -12.65 -17.10 5.09
C ARG A 100 -11.47 -17.98 5.51
N GLU A 101 -10.28 -17.66 5.03
CA GLU A 101 -9.01 -18.32 5.41
C GLU A 101 -8.49 -17.86 6.78
N GLY A 102 -9.15 -16.92 7.47
CA GLY A 102 -8.71 -16.39 8.77
C GLY A 102 -7.50 -15.44 8.68
N ILE A 103 -7.06 -15.08 7.48
CA ILE A 103 -5.91 -14.20 7.25
C ILE A 103 -6.29 -12.73 7.52
N LEU A 104 -7.53 -12.37 7.19
CA LEU A 104 -8.09 -11.03 7.40
C LEU A 104 -9.32 -11.04 8.30
N GLU A 105 -9.48 -9.97 9.07
CA GLU A 105 -10.70 -9.65 9.78
C GLU A 105 -11.26 -8.31 9.29
N PHE A 106 -12.58 -8.13 9.37
CA PHE A 106 -13.23 -6.85 9.04
C PHE A 106 -14.02 -6.37 10.25
N PRO A 107 -13.41 -5.58 11.16
CA PRO A 107 -14.11 -5.01 12.31
C PRO A 107 -15.27 -4.09 11.89
N THR A 108 -15.13 -3.42 10.74
CA THR A 108 -16.15 -2.56 10.13
C THR A 108 -16.11 -2.71 8.60
N ARG A 109 -17.07 -2.13 7.87
CA ARG A 109 -17.07 -2.15 6.40
C ARG A 109 -15.83 -1.47 5.78
N ARG A 110 -15.20 -0.54 6.49
CA ARG A 110 -14.05 0.26 6.02
C ARG A 110 -12.72 -0.14 6.65
N SER A 111 -12.72 -0.90 7.75
CA SER A 111 -11.49 -1.37 8.40
C SER A 111 -11.14 -2.79 7.97
N ILE A 112 -9.85 -3.02 7.72
CA ILE A 112 -9.29 -4.36 7.55
C ILE A 112 -8.32 -4.55 8.71
N ARG A 113 -8.33 -5.71 9.35
CA ARG A 113 -7.25 -6.13 10.24
C ARG A 113 -6.55 -7.32 9.62
N ILE A 114 -5.23 -7.27 9.57
CA ILE A 114 -4.42 -8.42 9.18
C ILE A 114 -4.30 -9.26 10.45
N ALA A 115 -4.91 -10.46 10.46
CA ALA A 115 -4.94 -11.35 11.62
C ALA A 115 -3.81 -12.39 11.60
N GLN A 116 -3.24 -12.65 10.42
CA GLN A 116 -2.10 -13.56 10.26
C GLN A 116 -1.12 -12.99 9.24
N TRP A 117 -0.19 -12.15 9.72
CA TRP A 117 0.81 -11.49 8.86
C TRP A 117 1.60 -12.48 8.00
N ASN A 118 2.15 -13.51 8.61
CA ASN A 118 2.98 -14.51 7.92
C ASN A 118 2.20 -15.27 6.83
N MET A 119 0.91 -15.51 7.06
CA MET A 119 0.04 -16.16 6.07
C MET A 119 -0.32 -15.21 4.93
N LEU A 120 -0.53 -13.92 5.21
CA LEU A 120 -0.72 -12.93 4.16
C LEU A 120 0.55 -12.75 3.31
N GLU A 121 1.72 -12.82 3.94
CA GLU A 121 3.00 -12.76 3.25
C GLU A 121 3.24 -13.98 2.36
N SER A 122 2.91 -15.18 2.82
CA SER A 122 3.05 -16.40 2.01
C SER A 122 2.18 -16.36 0.74
N VAL A 123 0.98 -15.74 0.82
CA VAL A 123 0.12 -15.52 -0.36
C VAL A 123 0.85 -14.75 -1.46
N THR A 124 1.75 -13.82 -1.14
CA THR A 124 2.47 -13.01 -2.16
C THR A 124 3.52 -13.79 -2.97
N ARG A 125 3.89 -14.98 -2.50
CA ARG A 125 4.95 -15.84 -3.05
C ARG A 125 4.39 -17.10 -3.73
N ALA A 126 3.07 -17.27 -3.77
CA ALA A 126 2.43 -18.42 -4.39
C ALA A 126 2.45 -18.27 -5.91
N GLU A 127 3.27 -19.08 -6.59
CA GLU A 127 3.22 -19.33 -8.04
C GLU A 127 2.25 -20.46 -8.38
#